data_AF-G5QX48-F1
#
_entry.id   AF-G5QX48-F1
#
_cell.length_a   1.000
_cell.length_b   1.000
_cell.length_c   1.000
_cell.angle_alpha   90.00
_cell.angle_beta   90.00
_cell.angle_gamma   90.00
#
_symmetry.space_group_name_H-M   'P 1'
#
loop_
_entity.id
_entity.type
_entity.pdbx_description
1 polymer ?
#
loop_
_entity_poly.entity_id
_entity_poly.type
_entity_poly.pdbx_seq_one_letter_code
_entity_poly.pdbx_strand_id
1 'polypeptide(L)'
;MGACLTQLRQTKEVLLAEANAVSDNPLVFADAGEVISGGNFHAEPVAMAADNLALAIAEIGALSERRIALMMDKHMSQLPPFLVKNGGVNSG
;
A
#
# COMPACT_ATOMS: atom_id res chain seq x y z
N MET A 1 1.88 -8.12 -8.98
CA MET A 1 2.92 -8.17 -7.91
C MET A 1 4.08 -7.24 -8.17
N GLY A 2 4.80 -7.34 -9.30
CA GLY A 2 5.94 -6.43 -9.59
C GLY A 2 5.57 -4.95 -9.58
N ALA A 3 4.47 -4.56 -10.25
CA ALA A 3 3.94 -3.20 -10.22
C ALA A 3 3.61 -2.71 -8.80
N CYS A 4 2.93 -3.53 -7.99
CA CYS A 4 2.64 -3.22 -6.59
C CYS A 4 3.94 -2.95 -5.80
N LEU A 5 4.98 -3.80 -5.96
CA LEU A 5 6.26 -3.60 -5.28
C LEU A 5 6.94 -2.28 -5.67
N THR A 6 6.89 -1.90 -6.95
CA THR A 6 7.37 -0.59 -7.40
C THR A 6 6.62 0.54 -6.70
N GLN A 7 5.28 0.44 -6.63
CA GLN A 7 4.45 1.46 -5.99
C GLN A 7 4.77 1.60 -4.48
N LEU A 8 4.94 0.47 -3.78
CA LEU A 8 5.35 0.46 -2.36
C LEU A 8 6.71 1.11 -2.16
N ARG A 9 7.67 0.89 -3.07
CA ARG A 9 9.01 1.50 -3.00
C ARG A 9 8.95 3.01 -3.22
N GLN A 10 8.15 3.48 -4.17
CA GLN A 10 7.93 4.92 -4.39
C GLN A 10 7.29 5.58 -3.15
N THR A 11 6.24 4.96 -2.58
CA THR A 11 5.64 5.45 -1.33
C THR A 11 6.66 5.48 -0.19
N LYS A 12 7.50 4.45 -0.04
CA LYS A 12 8.56 4.42 0.98
C LYS A 12 9.52 5.60 0.84
N GLU A 13 9.95 5.94 -0.37
CA GLU A 13 10.88 7.05 -0.61
C GLU A 13 10.30 8.38 -0.13
N VAL A 14 9.03 8.66 -0.48
CA VAL A 14 8.33 9.87 -0.05
C VAL A 14 8.17 9.92 1.47
N LEU A 15 7.67 8.84 2.08
CA LEU A 15 7.42 8.80 3.52
C LEU A 15 8.72 8.86 4.33
N LEU A 16 9.83 8.31 3.82
CA LEU A 16 11.12 8.41 4.47
C LEU A 16 11.68 9.83 4.43
N ALA A 17 11.48 10.55 3.33
CA ALA A 17 11.84 11.96 3.24
C ALA A 17 11.00 12.79 4.24
N GLU A 18 9.68 12.59 4.27
CA GLU A 18 8.78 13.31 5.17
C GLU A 18 9.08 13.03 6.65
N ALA A 19 9.38 11.77 7.00
CA ALA A 19 9.72 11.39 8.37
C ALA A 19 10.95 12.12 8.93
N ASN A 20 11.79 12.68 8.05
CA ASN A 20 12.99 13.45 8.41
C ASN A 20 12.86 14.93 8.03
N ALA A 21 11.71 15.38 7.51
CA ALA A 21 11.50 16.74 7.06
C ALA A 21 11.26 17.71 8.24
N VAL A 22 11.65 18.96 8.03
CA VAL A 22 11.27 20.09 8.88
C VAL A 22 9.97 20.66 8.32
N SER A 23 8.84 20.26 8.92
CA SER A 23 7.48 20.58 8.45
C SER A 23 6.76 21.64 9.29
N ASP A 24 7.44 22.24 10.26
CA ASP A 24 6.91 23.36 11.03
C ASP A 24 6.95 24.68 10.24
N ASN A 25 6.39 25.72 10.85
CA ASN A 25 6.38 27.07 10.30
C ASN A 25 6.18 28.12 11.42
N PRO A 26 6.92 29.24 11.43
CA PRO A 26 7.96 29.66 10.47
C PRO A 26 9.30 28.94 10.69
N LEU A 27 10.11 28.88 9.64
CA LEU A 27 11.45 28.31 9.70
C LEU A 27 12.45 29.33 10.26
N VAL A 28 13.35 28.86 11.12
CA VAL A 28 14.41 29.70 11.72
C VAL A 28 15.77 29.28 11.17
N PHE A 29 16.43 30.19 10.44
CA PHE A 29 17.78 30.00 9.91
C PHE A 29 18.78 30.80 10.76
N ALA A 30 19.19 30.20 11.88
CA ALA A 30 19.99 30.87 12.90
C ALA A 30 21.32 31.44 12.37
N ASP A 31 22.01 30.71 11.49
CA ASP A 31 23.29 31.15 10.91
C ASP A 31 23.15 32.40 10.02
N ALA A 32 21.97 32.60 9.42
CA ALA A 32 21.64 33.78 8.62
C ALA A 32 20.94 34.87 9.45
N GLY A 33 20.51 34.57 10.67
CA GLY A 33 19.67 35.46 11.48
C GLY A 33 18.28 35.71 10.89
N GLU A 34 17.77 34.78 10.08
CA GLU A 34 16.52 34.93 9.34
C GLU A 34 15.39 34.05 9.89
N VAL A 35 14.15 34.55 9.77
CA VAL A 35 12.92 33.78 10.02
C VAL A 35 12.05 33.87 8.78
N ILE A 36 11.73 32.71 8.19
CA ILE A 36 11.03 32.62 6.91
C ILE A 36 9.71 31.87 7.11
N SER A 37 8.58 32.51 6.75
CA SER A 37 7.30 31.81 6.65
C SER A 37 7.21 31.09 5.31
N GLY A 38 7.01 29.77 5.36
CA GLY A 38 6.85 28.89 4.21
C GLY A 38 5.57 28.06 4.29
N GLY A 39 5.59 26.89 3.66
CA GLY A 39 4.42 26.01 3.52
C GLY A 39 4.72 24.52 3.73
N ASN A 40 5.84 24.17 4.39
CA ASN A 40 6.26 22.77 4.55
C ASN A 40 5.25 21.92 5.34
N PHE A 41 4.34 22.55 6.11
CA PHE A 41 3.25 21.86 6.81
C PHE A 41 2.20 21.25 5.86
N HIS A 42 2.21 21.59 4.58
CA HIS A 42 1.25 21.08 3.62
C HIS A 42 1.62 19.67 3.13
N ALA A 43 1.04 18.64 3.76
CA ALA A 43 1.37 17.22 3.58
C ALA A 43 0.90 16.57 2.26
N GLU A 44 0.83 17.33 1.15
CA GLU A 44 0.42 16.81 -0.17
C GLU A 44 1.26 15.60 -0.63
N PRO A 45 2.59 15.57 -0.44
CA PRO A 45 3.38 14.40 -0.83
C PRO A 45 2.94 13.12 -0.09
N VAL A 46 2.62 13.24 1.20
CA VAL A 46 2.11 12.13 2.01
C VAL A 46 0.75 11.66 1.51
N ALA A 47 -0.15 12.60 1.21
CA ALA A 47 -1.48 12.29 0.70
C ALA A 47 -1.41 11.48 -0.61
N MET A 48 -0.63 11.96 -1.58
CA MET A 48 -0.42 11.25 -2.84
C MET A 48 0.26 9.88 -2.65
N ALA A 49 1.22 9.78 -1.73
CA ALA A 49 1.90 8.52 -1.44
C ALA A 49 0.96 7.48 -0.82
N ALA A 50 -0.02 7.92 -0.01
CA ALA A 50 -1.04 7.07 0.59
C ALA A 50 -2.06 6.56 -0.45
N ASP A 51 -2.53 7.44 -1.33
CA ASP A 51 -3.46 7.05 -2.42
C ASP A 51 -2.81 6.01 -3.35
N ASN A 52 -1.56 6.22 -3.71
CA ASN A 52 -0.78 5.26 -4.49
C ASN A 52 -0.61 3.92 -3.77
N LEU A 53 -0.41 3.94 -2.46
CA LEU A 53 -0.30 2.72 -1.66
C LEU A 53 -1.61 1.95 -1.61
N ALA A 54 -2.76 2.65 -1.55
CA ALA A 54 -4.08 2.02 -1.57
C ALA A 54 -4.29 1.18 -2.83
N LEU A 55 -3.90 1.69 -4.01
CA LEU A 55 -3.95 0.95 -5.27
C LEU A 55 -3.14 -0.35 -5.21
N ALA A 56 -1.91 -0.27 -4.69
CA ALA A 56 -1.03 -1.43 -4.61
C ALA A 56 -1.56 -2.51 -3.67
N ILE A 57 -2.12 -2.11 -2.52
CA ILE A 57 -2.74 -3.03 -1.55
C ILE A 57 -3.97 -3.71 -2.17
N ALA A 58 -4.82 -2.94 -2.85
CA ALA A 58 -6.02 -3.48 -3.51
C ALA A 58 -5.67 -4.55 -4.54
N GLU A 59 -4.67 -4.31 -5.39
CA GLU A 59 -4.25 -5.26 -6.44
C GLU A 59 -3.60 -6.53 -5.87
N ILE A 60 -2.88 -6.43 -4.76
CA ILE A 60 -2.36 -7.62 -4.05
C ILE A 60 -3.53 -8.48 -3.55
N GLY A 61 -4.53 -7.83 -2.95
CA GLY A 61 -5.76 -8.48 -2.49
C GLY A 61 -6.51 -9.15 -3.62
N ALA A 62 -6.75 -8.43 -4.73
CA ALA A 62 -7.46 -8.94 -5.90
C ALA A 62 -6.79 -10.19 -6.49
N LEU A 63 -5.46 -10.16 -6.65
CA LEU A 63 -4.73 -11.33 -7.15
C LEU A 63 -4.79 -12.50 -6.17
N SER A 64 -4.74 -12.24 -4.87
CA SER A 64 -4.89 -13.28 -3.85
C SER A 64 -6.28 -13.92 -3.87
N GLU A 65 -7.31 -13.10 -3.99
CA GLU A 65 -8.69 -13.54 -4.07
C GLU A 65 -8.92 -14.42 -5.31
N ARG A 66 -8.39 -14.05 -6.48
CA ARG A 66 -8.45 -14.90 -7.68
C ARG A 66 -7.75 -16.25 -7.50
N ARG A 67 -6.62 -16.29 -6.77
CA ARG A 67 -5.95 -17.56 -6.43
C ARG A 67 -6.80 -18.42 -5.50
N ILE A 68 -7.46 -17.80 -4.52
CA ILE A 68 -8.41 -18.49 -3.63
C ILE A 68 -9.54 -19.09 -4.46
N ALA A 69 -10.15 -18.31 -5.37
CA ALA A 69 -11.21 -18.79 -6.24
C ALA A 69 -10.75 -19.99 -7.11
N LEU A 70 -9.53 -19.94 -7.66
CA LEU A 70 -8.95 -21.04 -8.42
C LEU A 70 -8.81 -22.31 -7.58
N MET A 71 -8.41 -22.19 -6.30
CA MET A 71 -8.31 -23.35 -5.39
C MET A 71 -9.68 -23.96 -5.07
N MET A 72 -10.72 -23.13 -4.93
CA MET A 72 -12.08 -23.58 -4.62
C MET A 72 -12.72 -24.37 -5.78
N ASP A 73 -12.36 -24.04 -7.02
CA ASP A 73 -12.92 -24.67 -8.21
C ASP A 73 -12.19 -25.98 -8.55
N LYS A 74 -12.86 -27.11 -8.34
CA LYS A 74 -12.34 -28.46 -8.67
C LYS A 74 -11.88 -28.61 -10.12
N HIS A 75 -12.48 -27.88 -11.07
CA HIS A 75 -12.15 -27.98 -12.49
C HIS A 75 -10.79 -27.35 -12.80
N MET A 76 -10.37 -26.39 -11.98
CA MET A 76 -9.10 -25.68 -12.12
C MET A 76 -8.04 -26.23 -11.15
N SER A 77 -8.43 -26.58 -9.92
CA SER A 77 -7.50 -26.92 -8.83
C SER A 77 -7.00 -28.36 -8.83
N GLN A 78 -7.72 -29.30 -9.46
CA GLN A 78 -7.51 -30.74 -9.31
C GLN A 78 -7.62 -31.23 -7.85
N LEU A 79 -8.27 -30.44 -6.99
CA LEU A 79 -8.54 -30.74 -5.58
C LEU A 79 -10.04 -31.01 -5.38
N PRO A 80 -10.44 -31.57 -4.22
CA PRO A 80 -11.86 -31.62 -3.85
C PRO A 80 -12.49 -30.21 -3.91
N PRO A 81 -13.75 -30.09 -4.37
CA PRO A 81 -14.43 -28.80 -4.41
C PRO A 81 -14.50 -28.19 -3.00
N PHE A 82 -14.24 -26.88 -2.91
CA PHE A 82 -14.16 -26.16 -1.62
C PHE A 82 -13.11 -26.72 -0.63
N LEU A 83 -12.12 -27.48 -1.12
CA LEU A 83 -11.00 -28.04 -0.34
C LEU A 83 -11.38 -29.01 0.78
N VAL A 84 -12.59 -29.60 0.74
CA VAL A 84 -13.08 -30.52 1.77
C VAL A 84 -13.36 -31.92 1.24
N LYS A 85 -13.14 -32.94 2.08
CA LYS A 85 -13.58 -34.32 1.78
C LYS A 85 -15.07 -34.48 2.11
N ASN A 86 -15.72 -35.48 1.53
CA ASN A 86 -17.17 -35.71 1.71
C ASN A 86 -18.01 -34.46 1.36
N GLY A 87 -17.78 -33.91 0.16
CA GLY A 87 -18.57 -32.80 -0.36
C GLY A 87 -20.06 -33.15 -0.46
N GLY A 88 -20.93 -32.17 -0.18
CA GLY A 88 -22.39 -32.34 -0.14
C GLY A 88 -22.98 -32.41 1.28
N VAL A 89 -22.14 -32.71 2.29
CA VAL A 89 -22.48 -32.59 3.71
C VAL A 89 -21.54 -31.66 4.48
N ASN A 90 -20.43 -31.25 3.87
CA ASN A 90 -19.52 -30.21 4.35
C ASN A 90 -19.39 -29.11 3.29
N SER A 91 -19.30 -27.85 3.72
CA SER A 91 -19.27 -26.67 2.83
C SER A 91 -17.85 -26.17 2.49
N GLY A 92 -16.84 -26.80 3.07
CA GLY A 92 -15.44 -26.37 3.07
C GLY A 92 -14.76 -26.85 4.35
#